data_AF-A0A951VPD0-F1
#
_entry.id   AF-A0A951VPD0-F1
#
_cell.length_a   1.000
_cell.length_b   1.000
_cell.length_c   1.000
_cell.angle_alpha   90.00
_cell.angle_beta   90.00
_cell.angle_gamma   90.00
#
_symmetry.space_group_name_H-M   'P 1'
#
loop_
_entity.id
_entity.type
_entity.pdbx_description
1 polymer ?
#
loop_
_entity_poly.entity_id
_entity_poly.type
_entity_poly.pdbx_seq_one_letter_code
_entity_poly.pdbx_strand_id
1 'polypeptide(L)'
;MLSNPFMPNAGTPPQTGETRPHLLAIEERLAEDRDGAYRREVTDRLAAARADLRRTIDQGVPPDEFRRLQRVLEAFDAAQAVIDQSRA
;
A
#
# COMPACT_ATOMS: atom_id res chain seq x y z
N MET A 1 -52.69 -16.48 29.71
CA MET A 1 -52.53 -15.52 28.60
C MET A 1 -51.62 -14.41 29.10
N LEU A 2 -50.33 -14.44 28.74
CA LEU A 2 -49.39 -13.34 29.03
C LEU A 2 -49.29 -12.47 27.77
N SER A 3 -49.87 -11.28 27.80
CA SER A 3 -49.68 -10.26 26.78
C SER A 3 -48.43 -9.45 27.12
N ASN A 4 -47.36 -9.63 26.34
CA ASN A 4 -46.18 -8.78 26.38
C ASN A 4 -46.35 -7.65 25.34
N PRO A 5 -46.26 -6.36 25.69
CA PRO A 5 -46.42 -5.28 24.72
C PRO A 5 -45.11 -5.08 23.95
N PHE A 6 -45.10 -5.56 22.70
CA PHE A 6 -44.04 -5.28 21.75
C PHE A 6 -44.10 -3.79 21.36
N MET A 7 -43.21 -2.98 21.94
CA MET A 7 -42.91 -1.64 21.42
C MET A 7 -42.10 -1.77 20.12
N PRO A 8 -42.43 -1.03 19.05
CA PRO A 8 -41.64 -1.02 17.83
C PRO A 8 -40.35 -0.23 18.09
N ASN A 9 -39.20 -0.90 18.06
CA ASN A 9 -37.92 -0.22 18.21
C ASN A 9 -37.70 0.67 16.98
N ALA A 10 -37.60 1.97 17.23
CA ALA A 10 -37.41 3.02 16.24
C ALA A 10 -36.16 2.73 15.39
N GLY A 11 -36.26 3.08 14.10
CA GLY A 11 -35.27 2.75 13.09
C GLY A 11 -33.84 3.01 13.53
N THR A 12 -33.01 1.97 13.39
CA THR A 12 -31.57 2.14 13.21
C THR A 12 -31.35 3.18 12.10
N PRO A 13 -30.61 4.27 12.36
CA PRO A 13 -30.26 5.20 11.30
C PRO A 13 -29.53 4.42 10.19
N PRO A 14 -29.69 4.81 8.92
CA PRO A 14 -28.86 4.25 7.86
C PRO A 14 -27.41 4.46 8.26
N GLN A 15 -26.64 3.38 8.27
CA GLN A 15 -25.19 3.44 8.44
C GLN A 15 -24.64 4.08 7.16
N THR A 16 -24.76 5.39 7.09
CA THR A 16 -24.33 6.22 5.97
C THR A 16 -22.81 6.10 5.93
N GLY A 17 -22.32 5.66 4.78
CA GLY A 17 -20.94 5.23 4.61
C GLY A 17 -19.91 6.24 5.11
N GLU A 18 -19.08 5.78 6.03
CA GLU A 18 -17.69 6.20 6.10
C GLU A 18 -16.85 4.92 6.02
N THR A 19 -16.68 4.41 4.80
CA THR A 19 -15.47 3.63 4.53
C THR A 19 -14.33 4.64 4.61
N ARG A 20 -13.87 4.95 5.82
CA ARG A 20 -12.54 5.53 5.97
C ARG A 20 -11.62 4.52 5.31
N PRO A 21 -10.90 4.87 4.24
CA PRO A 21 -9.92 3.95 3.68
C PRO A 21 -9.05 3.54 4.86
N HIS A 22 -8.96 2.25 5.13
CA HIS A 22 -7.98 1.73 6.08
C HIS A 22 -6.62 2.08 5.50
N LEU A 23 -6.16 3.28 5.82
CA LEU A 23 -4.90 3.79 5.36
C LEU A 23 -3.86 2.84 5.94
N LEU A 24 -3.10 2.17 5.08
CA LEU A 24 -2.04 1.28 5.53
C LEU A 24 -1.02 2.13 6.30
N ALA A 25 -0.33 1.56 7.30
CA ALA A 25 0.61 2.32 8.14
C ALA A 25 1.67 3.10 7.34
N ILE A 26 2.02 2.62 6.13
CA ILE A 26 2.93 3.32 5.21
C ILE A 26 2.26 4.55 4.60
N GLU A 27 0.98 4.46 4.21
CA GLU A 27 0.21 5.57 3.66
C GLU A 27 -0.07 6.64 4.73
N GLU A 28 -0.32 6.25 5.98
CA GLU A 28 -0.47 7.19 7.10
C GLU A 28 0.81 8.00 7.29
N ARG A 29 1.93 7.28 7.32
CA ARG A 29 3.23 7.90 7.50
C ARG A 29 3.63 8.77 6.31
N LEU A 30 3.23 8.42 5.09
CA LEU A 30 3.41 9.28 3.90
C LEU A 30 2.47 10.49 3.91
N ALA A 31 1.25 10.37 4.45
CA ALA A 31 0.32 11.49 4.58
C ALA A 31 0.78 12.54 5.61
N GLU A 32 1.49 12.09 6.64
CA GLU A 32 2.06 12.95 7.70
C GLU A 32 3.44 13.54 7.34
N ASP A 33 4.07 13.05 6.25
CA ASP A 33 5.44 13.38 5.82
C ASP A 33 5.56 14.78 5.17
N ARG A 34 5.37 15.83 5.98
CA ARG A 34 5.35 17.22 5.50
C ARG A 34 6.65 17.71 4.88
N ASP A 35 7.79 17.20 5.33
CA ASP A 35 9.12 17.59 4.82
C ASP A 35 9.63 16.64 3.73
N GLY A 36 8.87 15.60 3.41
CA GLY A 36 9.22 14.59 2.41
C GLY A 36 10.36 13.66 2.84
N ALA A 37 10.76 13.67 4.12
CA ALA A 37 11.90 12.88 4.59
C ALA A 37 11.62 11.38 4.51
N TYR A 38 10.44 10.94 4.93
CA TYR A 38 10.08 9.53 4.89
C TYR A 38 9.88 9.04 3.45
N ARG A 39 9.26 9.85 2.58
CA ARG A 39 9.13 9.58 1.16
C ARG A 39 10.49 9.37 0.51
N ARG A 40 11.44 10.30 0.74
CA ARG A 40 12.82 10.17 0.25
C ARG A 40 13.48 8.90 0.77
N GLU A 41 13.39 8.63 2.07
CA GLU A 41 13.95 7.42 2.67
C GLU A 41 13.44 6.14 2.00
N VAL A 42 12.13 6.03 1.78
CA VAL A 42 11.53 4.84 1.16
C VAL A 42 11.91 4.74 -0.32
N THR A 43 11.88 5.85 -1.06
CA THR A 43 12.29 5.90 -2.47
C THR A 43 13.77 5.54 -2.64
N ASP A 44 14.66 6.06 -1.80
CA ASP A 44 16.09 5.75 -1.84
C ASP A 44 16.34 4.26 -1.57
N ARG A 45 15.61 3.67 -0.61
CA ARG A 45 15.69 2.23 -0.32
C ARG A 45 15.21 1.38 -1.50
N LEU A 46 14.10 1.75 -2.12
CA LEU A 46 13.59 1.05 -3.31
C LEU A 46 14.58 1.15 -4.47
N ALA A 47 15.16 2.34 -4.70
CA ALA A 47 16.14 2.57 -5.75
C ALA A 47 17.42 1.73 -5.53
N ALA A 48 17.92 1.68 -4.29
CA ALA A 48 19.08 0.87 -3.93
C ALA A 48 18.81 -0.63 -4.15
N ALA A 49 17.70 -1.14 -3.63
CA ALA A 49 17.33 -2.55 -3.80
C ALA A 49 17.14 -2.93 -5.28
N ARG A 50 16.54 -2.04 -6.07
CA ARG A 50 16.40 -2.22 -7.52
C ARG A 50 17.74 -2.26 -8.23
N ALA A 51 18.68 -1.37 -7.86
CA ALA A 51 20.01 -1.32 -8.44
C ALA A 51 20.82 -2.59 -8.15
N ASP A 52 20.76 -3.09 -6.92
CA ASP A 52 21.42 -4.35 -6.52
C ASP A 52 20.84 -5.55 -7.30
N LEU A 53 19.51 -5.57 -7.46
CA LEU A 53 18.85 -6.62 -8.23
C LEU A 53 19.21 -6.56 -9.71
N ARG A 54 19.27 -5.37 -10.31
CA ARG A 54 19.71 -5.18 -11.69
C ARG A 54 21.15 -5.66 -11.87
N ARG A 55 22.05 -5.29 -10.96
CA ARG A 55 23.45 -5.75 -10.99
C ARG A 55 23.55 -7.28 -10.93
N THR A 56 22.71 -7.92 -10.13
CA THR A 56 22.65 -9.39 -10.06
C THR A 56 22.23 -10.00 -11.40
N ILE A 57 21.23 -9.43 -12.05
CA ILE A 57 20.79 -9.86 -13.39
C ILE A 57 21.91 -9.66 -14.43
N ASP A 58 22.59 -8.51 -14.39
CA ASP A 58 23.64 -8.15 -15.35
C ASP A 58 24.89 -9.03 -15.22
N GLN A 59 25.11 -9.64 -14.05
CA GLN A 59 26.17 -10.64 -13.83
C GLN A 59 25.88 -12.00 -14.48
N GLY A 60 24.68 -12.19 -15.02
CA GLY A 60 24.24 -13.43 -15.63
C GLY A 60 23.58 -14.34 -14.60
N VAL A 61 22.29 -14.60 -14.81
CA VAL A 61 21.50 -15.55 -14.01
C VAL A 61 20.83 -16.57 -14.95
N PRO A 62 20.50 -17.78 -14.45
CA PRO A 62 19.73 -18.76 -15.22
C PRO A 62 18.41 -18.18 -15.74
N PRO A 63 17.87 -18.67 -16.87
CA PRO A 63 16.65 -18.12 -17.48
C PRO A 63 15.43 -18.10 -16.55
N ASP A 64 15.26 -19.12 -15.72
CA ASP A 64 14.15 -19.19 -14.77
C ASP A 64 14.29 -18.16 -13.64
N GLU A 65 15.53 -17.93 -13.20
CA GLU A 65 15.85 -16.91 -12.20
C GLU A 65 15.69 -15.52 -12.81
N PHE A 66 16.17 -15.27 -14.03
CA PHE A 66 15.95 -14.02 -14.76
C PHE A 66 14.47 -13.63 -14.79
N ARG A 67 13.58 -14.56 -15.16
CA ARG A 67 12.13 -14.30 -15.20
C ARG A 67 11.56 -13.94 -13.82
N ARG A 68 12.04 -14.58 -12.75
CA ARG A 68 11.63 -14.26 -11.38
C ARG A 68 12.12 -12.86 -10.98
N LEU A 69 13.40 -12.58 -11.20
CA LEU A 69 14.00 -11.29 -10.84
C LEU A 69 13.41 -10.14 -11.66
N GLN A 70 13.04 -10.36 -12.94
CA GLN A 70 12.32 -9.38 -13.73
C GLN A 70 10.97 -9.00 -13.12
N ARG A 71 10.19 -9.97 -12.64
CA ARG A 71 8.92 -9.68 -11.96
C ARG A 71 9.12 -8.87 -10.67
N VAL A 72 10.22 -9.10 -9.97
CA VAL A 72 10.58 -8.33 -8.77
C VAL A 72 10.97 -6.89 -9.16
N LEU A 73 11.70 -6.70 -10.26
CA LEU A 73 11.98 -5.36 -10.78
C LEU A 73 10.69 -4.61 -11.15
N GLU A 74 9.74 -5.27 -11.82
CA GLU A 74 8.42 -4.71 -12.13
C GLU A 74 7.65 -4.34 -10.86
N ALA A 75 7.74 -5.16 -9.81
CA ALA A 75 7.13 -4.87 -8.51
C ALA A 75 7.77 -3.64 -7.85
N PHE A 76 9.08 -3.43 -7.96
CA PHE A 76 9.73 -2.20 -7.49
C PHE A 76 9.26 -0.97 -8.28
N ASP A 77 9.11 -1.08 -9.60
CA ASP A 77 8.56 0.01 -10.42
C ASP A 77 7.11 0.35 -10.04
N ALA A 78 6.28 -0.66 -9.79
CA ALA A 78 4.93 -0.46 -9.30
C ALA A 78 4.89 0.18 -7.91
N ALA A 79 5.74 -0.27 -6.98
CA ALA A 79 5.83 0.29 -5.63
C ALA A 79 6.26 1.77 -5.66
N GLN A 80 7.24 2.11 -6.49
CA GLN A 80 7.67 3.50 -6.69
C GLN A 80 6.52 4.36 -7.23
N ALA A 81 5.79 3.87 -8.24
CA ALA A 81 4.66 4.60 -8.80
C ALA A 81 3.54 4.85 -7.79
N VAL A 82 3.32 3.92 -6.85
CA VAL A 82 2.34 4.10 -5.75
C VAL A 82 2.81 5.20 -4.79
N ILE A 83 4.08 5.23 -4.43
CA ILE A 83 4.65 6.27 -3.55
C ILE A 83 4.55 7.64 -4.23
N ASP A 84 4.88 7.72 -5.52
CA ASP A 84 4.78 8.96 -6.30
C ASP A 84 3.33 9.46 -6.39
N GLN A 85 2.35 8.55 -6.40
CA GLN A 85 0.91 8.85 -6.40
C GLN A 85 0.33 9.11 -5.00
N SER A 86 1.03 8.74 -3.92
CA SER A 86 0.64 8.97 -2.53
C SER A 86 0.85 10.45 -2.13
N ARG A 87 0.02 11.27 -2.77
CA ARG A 87 -0.23 12.72 -2.70
C ARG A 87 0.93 13.70 -2.45
N ALA A 88 1.15 14.53 -3.47
CA ALA A 88 1.32 15.98 -3.33
C ALA A 88 0.08 16.66 -2.72
#